data_AF-A0A512DZU4-F1
#
_entry.id   AF-A0A512DZU4-F1
#
_cell.length_a   1.000
_cell.length_b   1.000
_cell.length_c   1.000
_cell.angle_alpha   90.00
_cell.angle_beta   90.00
_cell.angle_gamma   90.00
#
_symmetry.space_group_name_H-M   'P 1'
#
loop_
_entity.id
_entity.type
_entity.pdbx_description
1 polymer ?
#
loop_
_entity_poly.entity_id
_entity_poly.type
_entity_poly.pdbx_seq_one_letter_code
_entity_poly.pdbx_strand_id
1 'polypeptide(L)'
;MTAALRIRRHFFRPGPEKPALAAALLAFLLGVAPWAGPAWADYEKLCLVGSAEGGRLVLSLHDRVAPETVESVIREIRQAALEGRDLTLSLDSGGGDILAALFLESELRAASGRIRIETLVPAGGRCMSSCLIVLSAGTERVAAPDARLMAHAARSKILMPDGRTVKGLAIPAFDAAMETSIGRADPAFAAWLRDTGVLAGDDTEYRATAAEFDRAFPAFLDLSTDRPAD
;
A
#
# COMPACT_ATOMS: atom_id res chain seq x y z
N MET A 1 27.29 -50.20 -24.11
CA MET A 1 28.58 -49.60 -24.49
C MET A 1 28.81 -48.43 -23.55
N THR A 2 29.62 -48.63 -22.51
CA THR A 2 29.71 -47.75 -21.35
C THR A 2 31.11 -47.15 -21.33
N ALA A 3 31.24 -45.86 -21.62
CA ALA A 3 32.52 -45.16 -21.67
C ALA A 3 32.82 -44.51 -20.31
N ALA A 4 33.80 -45.06 -19.60
CA ALA A 4 34.37 -44.49 -18.37
C ALA A 4 35.53 -43.54 -18.74
N LEU A 5 35.38 -42.24 -18.42
CA LEU A 5 36.38 -41.21 -18.68
C LEU A 5 37.33 -41.08 -17.48
N ARG A 6 38.63 -41.32 -17.71
CA ARG A 6 39.73 -41.22 -16.74
C ARG A 6 40.04 -39.76 -16.39
N ILE A 7 40.07 -39.46 -15.09
CA ILE A 7 40.57 -38.20 -14.51
C ILE A 7 42.11 -38.26 -14.42
N ARG A 8 42.83 -37.33 -15.07
CA ARG A 8 44.26 -37.08 -14.81
C ARG A 8 44.40 -35.97 -13.78
N ARG A 9 45.04 -36.29 -12.64
CA ARG A 9 45.47 -35.31 -11.63
C ARG A 9 46.80 -34.70 -12.07
N HIS A 10 46.82 -33.40 -12.34
CA HIS A 10 48.08 -32.65 -12.47
C HIS A 10 48.55 -32.17 -11.09
N PHE A 11 49.69 -32.69 -10.68
CA PHE A 11 50.51 -32.17 -9.58
C PHE A 11 51.12 -30.83 -10.00
N PHE A 12 50.86 -29.77 -9.24
CA PHE A 12 51.59 -28.50 -9.36
C PHE A 12 52.57 -28.39 -8.17
N ARG A 13 53.86 -28.32 -8.47
CA ARG A 13 54.94 -28.01 -7.52
C ARG A 13 55.13 -26.49 -7.47
N PRO A 14 55.19 -25.83 -6.30
CA PRO A 14 55.58 -24.43 -6.23
C PRO A 14 57.10 -24.29 -6.25
N GLY A 15 57.61 -23.36 -7.07
CA GLY A 15 59.00 -22.90 -7.05
C GLY A 15 59.16 -21.64 -6.19
N PRO A 16 60.39 -21.32 -5.73
CA PRO A 16 60.59 -20.39 -4.62
C PRO A 16 61.15 -19.02 -5.08
N GLU A 17 60.86 -17.98 -4.26
CA GLU A 17 61.61 -16.71 -4.11
C GLU A 17 61.50 -15.71 -5.30
N LYS A 18 61.22 -14.40 -5.15
CA LYS A 18 61.56 -13.42 -4.11
C LYS A 18 60.64 -12.17 -4.20
N PRO A 19 60.66 -11.32 -3.17
CA PRO A 19 59.62 -10.36 -2.81
C PRO A 19 59.84 -8.98 -3.44
N ALA A 20 58.77 -8.42 -3.97
CA ALA A 20 58.63 -6.97 -4.15
C ALA A 20 57.14 -6.66 -4.10
N LEU A 21 56.80 -5.56 -3.41
CA LEU A 21 55.45 -5.05 -3.18
C LEU A 21 54.77 -5.54 -1.90
N ALA A 22 55.55 -5.55 -0.82
CA ALA A 22 55.07 -5.01 0.46
C ALA A 22 54.78 -3.50 0.29
N ALA A 23 53.64 -3.15 -0.31
CA ALA A 23 53.11 -1.77 -0.34
C ALA A 23 51.63 -1.69 -0.77
N ALA A 24 50.83 -2.73 -0.56
CA ALA A 24 49.38 -2.68 -0.80
C ALA A 24 48.58 -3.39 0.32
N LEU A 25 49.15 -3.41 1.52
CA LEU A 25 48.59 -4.05 2.71
C LEU A 25 48.48 -3.02 3.84
N LEU A 26 47.99 -1.82 3.52
CA LEU A 26 47.65 -0.78 4.50
C LEU A 26 46.61 0.22 3.97
N ALA A 27 45.66 -0.25 3.15
CA ALA A 27 44.45 0.49 2.80
C ALA A 27 43.18 -0.33 3.13
N PHE A 28 43.29 -1.26 4.07
CA PHE A 28 42.22 -2.17 4.48
C PHE A 28 41.68 -1.89 5.89
N LEU A 29 42.01 -0.73 6.50
CA LEU A 29 41.64 -0.41 7.88
C LEU A 29 40.79 0.85 8.10
N LEU A 30 40.38 1.59 7.05
CA LEU A 30 39.46 2.74 7.22
C LEU A 30 38.44 2.91 6.08
N GLY A 31 38.21 1.85 5.29
CA GLY A 31 37.30 1.87 4.14
C GLY A 31 36.05 1.05 4.35
N VAL A 32 35.35 1.20 5.48
CA VAL A 32 33.94 0.82 5.53
C VAL A 32 33.23 1.83 4.63
N ALA A 33 33.12 1.50 3.34
CA ALA A 33 32.15 2.19 2.51
C ALA A 33 30.82 2.13 3.28
N PRO A 34 30.15 3.26 3.55
CA PRO A 34 28.79 3.18 4.02
C PRO A 34 28.07 2.36 2.97
N TRP A 35 27.59 1.18 3.36
CA TRP A 35 26.55 0.51 2.60
C TRP A 35 25.53 1.61 2.33
N ALA A 36 25.43 2.02 1.06
CA ALA A 36 24.23 2.63 0.57
C ALA A 36 23.17 1.59 0.89
N GLY A 37 22.44 1.82 1.98
CA GLY A 37 21.30 1.01 2.32
C GLY A 37 20.44 0.91 1.07
N PRO A 38 19.79 -0.23 0.83
CA PRO A 38 18.90 -0.38 -0.30
C PRO A 38 17.97 0.85 -0.37
N ALA A 39 17.76 1.37 -1.58
CA ALA A 39 17.06 2.62 -1.90
C ALA A 39 15.55 2.64 -1.56
N TRP A 40 15.15 1.85 -0.56
CA TRP A 40 13.90 1.96 0.14
C TRP A 40 13.99 2.82 1.41
N ALA A 41 15.14 3.43 1.71
CA ALA A 41 15.34 4.21 2.93
C ALA A 41 14.64 5.59 2.98
N ASP A 42 13.93 6.00 1.93
CA ASP A 42 13.04 7.17 1.94
C ASP A 42 11.57 6.72 2.07
N TYR A 43 11.26 5.91 3.08
CA TYR A 43 9.89 5.80 3.56
C TYR A 43 9.65 7.01 4.46
N GLU A 44 9.06 8.08 3.91
CA GLU A 44 8.51 9.13 4.75
C GLU A 44 7.60 8.48 5.78
N LYS A 45 7.92 8.77 7.04
CA LYS A 45 7.27 8.18 8.20
C LYS A 45 5.79 8.48 8.12
N LEU A 46 5.00 7.43 8.20
CA LEU A 46 3.62 7.47 8.67
C LEU A 46 3.49 8.50 9.80
N CYS A 47 2.73 9.57 9.56
CA CYS A 47 2.29 10.45 10.62
C CYS A 47 0.94 9.94 11.13
N LEU A 48 0.97 9.02 12.09
CA LEU A 48 -0.21 8.73 12.90
C LEU A 48 -0.39 9.91 13.86
N VAL A 49 -1.11 10.94 13.42
CA VAL A 49 -1.54 12.02 14.30
C VAL A 49 -2.87 11.60 14.90
N GLY A 50 -2.79 10.88 16.02
CA GLY A 50 -3.95 10.60 16.86
C GLY A 50 -4.33 11.85 17.65
N SER A 51 -5.46 12.48 17.33
CA SER A 51 -6.04 13.54 18.18
C SER A 51 -7.43 13.12 18.64
N ALA A 52 -7.75 13.45 19.89
CA ALA A 52 -9.11 13.35 20.39
C ALA A 52 -9.81 14.69 20.13
N GLU A 53 -10.52 14.80 19.02
CA GLU A 53 -11.27 16.01 18.67
C GLU A 53 -12.77 15.76 18.90
N GLY A 54 -13.39 16.57 19.75
CA GLY A 54 -14.82 16.41 20.07
C GLY A 54 -15.19 15.05 20.68
N GLY A 55 -14.24 14.34 21.28
CA GLY A 55 -14.45 12.99 21.81
C GLY A 55 -14.35 11.87 20.77
N ARG A 56 -14.03 12.19 19.51
CA ARG A 56 -13.75 11.25 18.42
C ARG A 56 -12.24 11.02 18.31
N LEU A 57 -11.83 9.79 17.98
CA LEU A 57 -10.46 9.51 17.57
C LEU A 57 -10.28 9.91 16.10
N VAL A 58 -9.28 10.73 15.80
CA VAL A 58 -8.89 11.03 14.42
C VAL A 58 -7.58 10.32 14.12
N LEU A 59 -7.56 9.48 13.08
CA LEU A 59 -6.36 8.83 12.56
C LEU A 59 -6.14 9.30 11.13
N SER A 60 -4.87 9.39 10.72
CA SER A 60 -4.51 9.74 9.34
C SER A 60 -3.65 8.65 8.72
N LEU A 61 -4.01 8.23 7.51
CA LEU A 61 -3.29 7.28 6.68
C LEU A 61 -2.77 8.01 5.44
N HIS A 62 -1.50 8.38 5.48
CA HIS A 62 -0.79 9.03 4.38
C HIS A 62 0.06 8.04 3.58
N ASP A 63 0.33 8.39 2.33
CA ASP A 63 1.23 7.69 1.42
C ASP A 63 0.78 6.27 1.08
N ARG A 64 1.46 5.27 1.63
CA ARG A 64 1.32 3.88 1.22
C ARG A 64 0.59 3.07 2.27
N VAL A 65 -0.40 2.29 1.85
CA VAL A 65 -0.96 1.21 2.68
C VAL A 65 0.09 0.12 2.80
N ALA A 66 0.75 0.02 3.95
CA ALA A 66 1.81 -0.94 4.23
C ALA A 66 1.51 -1.74 5.51
N PRO A 67 1.94 -3.01 5.63
CA PRO A 67 1.66 -3.85 6.79
C PRO A 67 2.04 -3.19 8.13
N GLU A 68 3.23 -2.58 8.20
CA GLU A 68 3.77 -1.97 9.42
C GLU A 68 2.93 -0.77 9.87
N THR A 69 2.36 -0.05 8.91
CA THR A 69 1.46 1.08 9.13
C THR A 69 0.10 0.60 9.63
N VAL A 70 -0.45 -0.41 8.97
CA VAL A 70 -1.78 -0.95 9.27
C VAL A 70 -1.83 -1.56 10.67
N GLU A 71 -0.77 -2.22 11.14
CA GLU A 71 -0.73 -2.79 12.50
C GLU A 71 -0.95 -1.74 13.59
N SER A 72 -0.34 -0.56 13.46
CA SER A 72 -0.52 0.52 14.43
C SER A 72 -1.92 1.12 14.36
N VAL A 73 -2.47 1.31 13.15
CA VAL A 73 -3.83 1.81 12.95
C VAL A 73 -4.87 0.83 13.53
N ILE A 74 -4.70 -0.47 13.32
CA ILE A 74 -5.60 -1.52 13.84
C ILE A 74 -5.66 -1.50 15.35
N ARG A 75 -4.52 -1.31 16.03
CA ARG A 75 -4.49 -1.21 17.50
C ARG A 75 -5.36 -0.06 17.99
N GLU A 76 -5.25 1.11 17.36
CA GLU A 76 -6.06 2.28 17.72
C GLU A 76 -7.56 2.09 17.41
N ILE A 77 -7.89 1.47 16.27
CA ILE A 77 -9.29 1.11 15.92
C ILE A 77 -9.90 0.21 16.99
N ARG A 78 -9.19 -0.85 17.38
CA ARG A 78 -9.67 -1.79 18.40
C ARG A 78 -9.86 -1.11 19.74
N GLN A 79 -8.93 -0.24 20.13
CA GLN A 79 -9.03 0.51 21.37
C GLN A 79 -10.24 1.45 21.36
N ALA A 80 -10.44 2.20 20.26
CA ALA A 80 -11.61 3.07 20.11
C ALA A 80 -12.93 2.27 20.18
N ALA A 81 -12.99 1.10 19.54
CA ALA A 81 -14.16 0.23 19.59
C ALA A 81 -14.44 -0.37 20.99
N LEU A 82 -13.41 -0.58 21.81
CA LEU A 82 -13.57 -0.99 23.21
C LEU A 82 -14.06 0.18 24.09
N GLU A 83 -13.62 1.39 23.79
CA GLU A 83 -14.00 2.62 24.50
C GLU A 83 -15.36 3.17 24.06
N GLY A 84 -15.96 2.64 23.00
CA GLY A 84 -17.17 3.20 22.39
C GLY A 84 -16.91 4.59 21.77
N ARG A 85 -15.67 4.86 21.37
CA ARG A 85 -15.22 6.13 20.81
C ARG A 85 -15.31 6.09 19.28
N ASP A 86 -16.08 7.01 18.71
CA ASP A 86 -16.17 7.19 17.26
C ASP A 86 -14.79 7.45 16.64
N LEU A 87 -14.67 7.14 15.35
CA LEU A 87 -13.43 7.23 14.59
C LEU A 87 -13.63 8.02 13.29
N THR A 88 -12.72 8.95 13.00
CA THR A 88 -12.47 9.47 11.64
C THR A 88 -11.11 8.94 11.18
N LEU A 89 -11.09 8.28 10.03
CA LEU A 89 -9.88 7.88 9.33
C LEU A 89 -9.71 8.76 8.09
N SER A 90 -8.81 9.73 8.18
CA SER A 90 -8.40 10.58 7.06
C SER A 90 -7.46 9.78 6.13
N LEU A 91 -7.75 9.80 4.83
CA LEU A 91 -7.12 8.99 3.80
C LEU A 91 -6.51 9.91 2.75
N ASP A 92 -5.18 9.93 2.69
CA ASP A 92 -4.44 10.56 1.59
C ASP A 92 -3.37 9.60 1.09
N SER A 93 -3.80 8.59 0.34
CA SER A 93 -2.99 7.45 -0.04
C SER A 93 -3.08 7.12 -1.54
N GLY A 94 -1.92 6.77 -2.09
CA GLY A 94 -1.80 6.17 -3.43
C GLY A 94 -2.20 4.68 -3.48
N GLY A 95 -2.61 4.11 -2.35
CA GLY A 95 -2.80 2.67 -2.18
C GLY A 95 -1.52 1.97 -1.72
N GLY A 96 -1.40 0.68 -1.98
CA GLY A 96 -0.24 -0.10 -1.56
C GLY A 96 -0.50 -1.60 -1.51
N ASP A 97 -0.14 -2.21 -0.39
CA ASP A 97 -0.38 -3.62 -0.14
C ASP A 97 -1.88 -3.89 0.03
N ILE A 98 -2.44 -4.74 -0.83
CA ILE A 98 -3.86 -5.04 -0.82
C ILE A 98 -4.25 -5.92 0.37
N LEU A 99 -3.38 -6.81 0.84
CA LEU A 99 -3.66 -7.63 2.01
C LEU A 99 -3.73 -6.75 3.26
N ALA A 100 -2.82 -5.78 3.40
CA ALA A 100 -2.87 -4.79 4.45
C ALA A 100 -4.17 -3.96 4.39
N ALA A 101 -4.61 -3.54 3.20
CA ALA A 101 -5.89 -2.84 3.02
C ALA A 101 -7.10 -3.72 3.43
N LEU A 102 -7.12 -5.00 3.05
CA LEU A 102 -8.19 -5.94 3.40
C LEU A 102 -8.22 -6.25 4.90
N PHE A 103 -7.06 -6.37 5.55
CA PHE A 103 -6.99 -6.50 7.00
C PHE A 103 -7.54 -5.25 7.69
N LEU A 104 -7.17 -4.07 7.22
CA LEU A 104 -7.70 -2.82 7.75
C LEU A 104 -9.23 -2.70 7.54
N GLU A 105 -9.74 -3.04 6.36
CA GLU A 105 -11.18 -3.08 6.09
C GLU A 105 -11.89 -4.02 7.08
N SER A 106 -11.36 -5.23 7.28
CA SER A 106 -11.94 -6.22 8.20
C SER A 106 -12.08 -5.66 9.62
N GLU A 107 -11.06 -4.97 10.11
CA GLU A 107 -11.05 -4.38 11.45
C GLU A 107 -11.99 -3.19 11.57
N LEU A 108 -12.03 -2.30 10.55
CA LEU A 108 -13.01 -1.21 10.50
C LEU A 108 -14.44 -1.76 10.50
N ARG A 109 -14.74 -2.77 9.66
CA ARG A 109 -16.08 -3.37 9.63
C ARG A 109 -16.43 -4.04 10.95
N ALA A 110 -15.51 -4.73 11.61
CA ALA A 110 -15.75 -5.30 12.93
C ALA A 110 -16.06 -4.22 13.98
N ALA A 111 -15.33 -3.10 13.95
CA ALA A 111 -15.54 -1.96 14.84
C ALA A 111 -16.85 -1.21 14.55
N SER A 112 -17.33 -1.20 13.30
CA SER A 112 -18.56 -0.49 12.88
C SER A 112 -19.83 -0.98 13.59
N GLY A 113 -19.82 -2.19 14.13
CA GLY A 113 -20.93 -2.69 14.97
C GLY A 113 -20.99 -2.08 16.37
N ARG A 114 -20.01 -1.24 16.74
CA ARG A 114 -19.87 -0.65 18.08
C ARG A 114 -19.71 0.87 18.06
N ILE A 115 -19.00 1.38 17.05
CA ILE A 115 -18.68 2.81 16.92
C ILE A 115 -19.00 3.29 15.51
N ARG A 116 -19.26 4.59 15.36
CA ARG A 116 -19.34 5.20 14.03
C ARG A 116 -17.93 5.36 13.46
N ILE A 117 -17.79 5.06 12.17
CA ILE A 117 -16.53 5.16 11.44
C ILE A 117 -16.74 6.01 10.20
N GLU A 118 -16.14 7.18 10.22
CA GLU A 118 -16.02 8.06 9.08
C GLU A 118 -14.69 7.79 8.37
N THR A 119 -14.74 7.57 7.08
CA THR A 119 -13.57 7.55 6.21
C THR A 119 -13.60 8.82 5.37
N LEU A 120 -12.54 9.61 5.44
CA LEU A 120 -12.50 10.95 4.87
C LEU A 120 -11.34 11.06 3.88
N VAL A 121 -11.60 11.51 2.66
CA VAL A 121 -10.53 11.97 1.75
C VAL A 121 -10.52 13.51 1.78
N PRO A 122 -9.49 14.15 2.37
CA PRO A 122 -9.45 15.60 2.53
C PRO A 122 -9.25 16.30 1.18
N ALA A 123 -9.46 17.63 1.14
CA ALA A 123 -9.26 18.41 -0.08
C ALA A 123 -7.82 18.34 -0.58
N GLY A 124 -7.65 18.32 -1.90
CA GLY A 124 -6.39 18.03 -2.56
C GLY A 124 -5.84 16.61 -2.35
N GLY A 125 -6.38 15.87 -1.39
CA GLY A 125 -6.01 14.50 -1.03
C GLY A 125 -6.38 13.50 -2.12
N ARG A 126 -5.93 12.27 -1.92
CA ARG A 126 -6.18 11.18 -2.87
C ARG A 126 -6.49 9.88 -2.16
N CYS A 127 -7.33 9.06 -2.78
CA CYS A 127 -7.50 7.66 -2.40
C CYS A 127 -7.49 6.79 -3.65
N MET A 128 -6.35 6.18 -3.90
CA MET A 128 -6.09 5.41 -5.13
C MET A 128 -5.87 3.92 -4.83
N SER A 129 -6.18 3.07 -5.81
CA SER A 129 -5.89 1.63 -5.75
C SER A 129 -6.48 0.98 -4.49
N SER A 130 -5.69 0.22 -3.73
CA SER A 130 -6.13 -0.43 -2.48
C SER A 130 -6.62 0.53 -1.39
N CYS A 131 -6.36 1.84 -1.48
CA CYS A 131 -6.99 2.80 -0.57
C CYS A 131 -8.53 2.77 -0.69
N LEU A 132 -9.09 2.53 -1.89
CA LEU A 132 -10.54 2.46 -2.08
C LEU A 132 -11.21 1.34 -1.26
N ILE A 133 -10.47 0.27 -0.94
CA ILE A 133 -10.93 -0.80 -0.04
C ILE A 133 -11.09 -0.27 1.39
N VAL A 134 -10.17 0.59 1.82
CA VAL A 134 -10.21 1.20 3.16
C VAL A 134 -11.32 2.25 3.22
N LEU A 135 -11.44 3.11 2.21
CA LEU A 135 -12.54 4.06 2.08
C LEU A 135 -13.89 3.35 2.11
N SER A 136 -14.06 2.25 1.36
CA SER A 136 -15.34 1.52 1.32
C SER A 136 -15.73 0.81 2.62
N ALA A 137 -14.85 0.81 3.63
CA ALA A 137 -15.08 0.21 4.94
C ALA A 137 -15.80 1.14 5.93
N GLY A 138 -15.79 2.45 5.70
CA GLY A 138 -16.46 3.41 6.56
C GLY A 138 -17.97 3.21 6.61
N THR A 139 -18.57 3.40 7.79
CA THR A 139 -20.03 3.56 7.90
C THR A 139 -20.48 4.84 7.23
N GLU A 140 -19.57 5.82 7.18
CA GLU A 140 -19.69 7.02 6.39
C GLU A 140 -18.43 7.24 5.58
N ARG A 141 -18.64 7.71 4.36
CA ARG A 141 -17.61 7.84 3.34
C ARG A 141 -17.72 9.25 2.84
N VAL A 142 -16.76 10.09 3.20
CA VAL A 142 -16.78 11.51 2.92
C VAL A 142 -15.56 11.84 2.08
N ALA A 143 -15.72 12.68 1.07
CA ALA A 143 -14.60 13.19 0.32
C ALA A 143 -14.79 14.66 -0.02
N ALA A 144 -13.73 15.45 0.07
CA ALA A 144 -13.75 16.80 -0.43
C ALA A 144 -13.99 16.80 -1.95
N PRO A 145 -14.75 17.75 -2.52
CA PRO A 145 -15.13 17.73 -3.94
C PRO A 145 -13.96 17.57 -4.94
N ASP A 146 -12.78 18.09 -4.61
CA ASP A 146 -11.56 18.07 -5.42
C ASP A 146 -10.62 16.88 -5.11
N ALA A 147 -10.94 16.07 -4.10
CA ALA A 147 -10.20 14.86 -3.77
C ALA A 147 -10.17 13.90 -4.96
N ARG A 148 -9.06 13.18 -5.14
CA ARG A 148 -8.84 12.31 -6.31
C ARG A 148 -9.03 10.85 -5.97
N LEU A 149 -9.93 10.19 -6.69
CA LEU A 149 -10.21 8.76 -6.55
C LEU A 149 -9.70 8.03 -7.79
N MET A 150 -9.11 6.85 -7.58
CA MET A 150 -8.66 6.03 -8.70
C MET A 150 -8.79 4.53 -8.41
N ALA A 151 -9.45 3.81 -9.32
CA ALA A 151 -9.51 2.36 -9.31
C ALA A 151 -8.71 1.80 -10.49
N HIS A 152 -7.96 0.73 -10.23
CA HIS A 152 -7.26 -0.04 -11.25
C HIS A 152 -7.03 -1.46 -10.74
N ALA A 153 -6.73 -2.36 -11.66
CA ALA A 153 -6.48 -3.76 -11.37
C ALA A 153 -5.24 -3.99 -10.48
N ALA A 154 -5.33 -4.91 -9.52
CA ALA A 154 -4.25 -5.23 -8.59
C ALA A 154 -3.12 -5.98 -9.31
N ARG A 155 -1.88 -5.60 -9.02
CA ARG A 155 -0.69 -6.19 -9.66
C ARG A 155 0.34 -6.55 -8.60
N SER A 156 0.90 -7.75 -8.72
CA SER A 156 2.16 -8.04 -8.02
C SER A 156 3.28 -7.23 -8.65
N LYS A 157 4.27 -6.85 -7.85
CA LYS A 157 5.56 -6.36 -8.35
C LYS A 157 6.54 -7.51 -8.18
N ILE A 158 7.14 -7.99 -9.28
CA ILE A 158 8.16 -9.04 -9.20
C ILE A 158 9.52 -8.36 -9.19
N LEU A 159 10.25 -8.52 -8.09
CA LEU A 159 11.64 -8.09 -7.99
C LEU A 159 12.51 -9.14 -8.67
N MET A 160 13.16 -8.74 -9.75
CA MET A 160 14.13 -9.57 -10.46
C MET A 160 15.45 -9.63 -9.68
N PRO A 161 16.27 -10.68 -9.86
CA PRO A 161 17.58 -10.79 -9.22
C PRO A 161 18.55 -9.63 -9.52
N ASP A 162 18.32 -8.90 -10.61
CA ASP A 162 19.10 -7.72 -11.01
C ASP A 162 18.60 -6.40 -10.38
N GLY A 163 17.66 -6.47 -9.44
CA GLY A 163 17.08 -5.32 -8.74
C GLY A 163 15.99 -4.59 -9.52
N ARG A 164 15.70 -4.97 -10.77
CA ARG A 164 14.57 -4.40 -11.52
C ARG A 164 13.26 -4.92 -10.96
N THR A 165 12.26 -4.04 -10.89
CA THR A 165 10.88 -4.45 -10.65
C THR A 165 10.15 -4.54 -11.98
N VAL A 166 9.57 -5.70 -12.29
CA VAL A 166 8.64 -5.82 -13.43
C VAL A 166 7.20 -5.78 -12.93
N LYS A 167 6.29 -5.23 -13.76
CA LYS A 167 4.85 -5.42 -13.56
C LYS A 167 4.61 -6.93 -13.53
N GLY A 168 4.18 -7.42 -12.38
CA GLY A 168 3.91 -8.83 -12.14
C GLY A 168 2.53 -9.23 -12.65
N LEU A 169 2.16 -10.48 -12.39
CA LEU A 169 0.87 -11.02 -12.80
C LEU A 169 -0.28 -10.24 -12.15
N ALA A 170 -1.34 -10.08 -12.93
CA ALA A 170 -2.68 -9.82 -12.41
C ALA A 170 -3.04 -10.93 -11.41
N ILE A 171 -3.68 -10.55 -10.30
CA ILE A 171 -4.09 -11.48 -9.25
C ILE A 171 -5.62 -11.40 -9.19
N PRO A 172 -6.35 -12.25 -9.92
CA PRO A 172 -7.81 -12.18 -10.00
C PRO A 172 -8.52 -12.21 -8.64
N ALA A 173 -7.92 -12.89 -7.65
CA ALA A 173 -8.45 -12.91 -6.28
C ALA A 173 -8.43 -11.53 -5.62
N PHE A 174 -7.44 -10.69 -5.93
CA PHE A 174 -7.32 -9.33 -5.43
C PHE A 174 -8.28 -8.37 -6.12
N ASP A 175 -8.49 -8.54 -7.42
CA ASP A 175 -9.49 -7.80 -8.18
C ASP A 175 -10.91 -8.12 -7.65
N ALA A 176 -11.21 -9.41 -7.44
CA ALA A 176 -12.47 -9.84 -6.84
C ALA A 176 -12.65 -9.35 -5.39
N ALA A 177 -11.56 -9.28 -4.61
CA ALA A 177 -11.60 -8.74 -3.26
C ALA A 177 -11.94 -7.24 -3.28
N MET A 178 -11.27 -6.45 -4.13
CA MET A 178 -11.58 -5.03 -4.30
C MET A 178 -13.03 -4.82 -4.75
N GLU A 179 -13.49 -5.58 -5.75
CA GLU A 179 -14.87 -5.54 -6.21
C GLU A 179 -15.86 -5.86 -5.08
N THR A 180 -15.56 -6.85 -4.25
CA THR A 180 -16.39 -7.21 -3.09
C THR A 180 -16.43 -6.09 -2.05
N SER A 181 -15.28 -5.52 -1.69
CA SER A 181 -15.17 -4.44 -0.72
C SER A 181 -15.91 -3.18 -1.20
N ILE A 182 -15.80 -2.86 -2.49
CA ILE A 182 -16.54 -1.76 -3.11
C ILE A 182 -18.02 -2.08 -3.19
N GLY A 183 -18.40 -3.30 -3.60
CA GLY A 183 -19.80 -3.69 -3.80
C GLY A 183 -20.63 -3.71 -2.52
N ARG A 184 -20.00 -3.92 -1.36
CA ARG A 184 -20.66 -3.73 -0.05
C ARG A 184 -21.05 -2.27 0.20
N ALA A 185 -20.32 -1.35 -0.39
CA ALA A 185 -20.43 0.08 -0.16
C ALA A 185 -21.28 0.75 -1.27
N ASP A 186 -21.10 0.34 -2.52
CA ASP A 186 -21.94 0.69 -3.67
C ASP A 186 -21.96 -0.47 -4.69
N PRO A 187 -23.05 -1.25 -4.76
CA PRO A 187 -23.20 -2.33 -5.72
C PRO A 187 -23.16 -1.88 -7.18
N ALA A 188 -23.62 -0.66 -7.49
CA ALA A 188 -23.65 -0.14 -8.85
C ALA A 188 -22.24 0.20 -9.33
N PHE A 189 -21.41 0.79 -8.46
CA PHE A 189 -20.00 1.02 -8.78
C PHE A 189 -19.23 -0.28 -8.99
N ALA A 190 -19.42 -1.28 -8.14
CA ALA A 190 -18.79 -2.60 -8.32
C ALA A 190 -19.22 -3.27 -9.63
N ALA A 191 -20.50 -3.22 -9.98
CA ALA A 191 -20.99 -3.74 -11.26
C ALA A 191 -20.34 -3.01 -12.45
N TRP A 192 -20.26 -1.67 -12.39
CA TRP A 192 -19.61 -0.88 -13.43
C TRP A 192 -18.12 -1.23 -13.60
N LEU A 193 -17.38 -1.42 -12.51
CA LEU A 193 -15.97 -1.83 -12.55
C LEU A 193 -15.79 -3.18 -13.25
N ARG A 194 -16.71 -4.13 -12.99
CA ARG A 194 -16.74 -5.45 -13.61
C ARG A 194 -17.03 -5.34 -15.11
N ASP A 195 -18.07 -4.60 -15.47
CA ASP A 195 -18.56 -4.49 -16.86
C ASP A 195 -17.61 -3.72 -17.77
N THR A 196 -16.88 -2.73 -17.22
CA THR A 196 -15.88 -1.95 -17.96
C THR A 196 -14.49 -2.58 -17.98
N GLY A 197 -14.28 -3.63 -17.18
CA GLY A 197 -12.98 -4.30 -17.09
C GLY A 197 -11.87 -3.44 -16.46
N VAL A 198 -12.21 -2.40 -15.70
CA VAL A 198 -11.22 -1.55 -14.99
C VAL A 198 -10.34 -2.38 -14.05
N LEU A 199 -10.92 -3.41 -13.40
CA LEU A 199 -10.18 -4.34 -12.55
C LEU A 199 -9.61 -5.55 -13.32
N ALA A 200 -9.89 -5.70 -14.61
CA ALA A 200 -9.44 -6.83 -15.42
C ALA A 200 -8.33 -6.47 -16.43
N GLY A 201 -8.21 -5.20 -16.81
CA GLY A 201 -7.27 -4.72 -17.84
C GLY A 201 -5.88 -4.37 -17.31
N ASP A 202 -4.88 -4.40 -18.19
CA ASP A 202 -3.46 -4.18 -17.85
C ASP A 202 -3.04 -2.71 -17.70
N ASP A 203 -3.77 -1.80 -18.34
CA ASP A 203 -3.54 -0.35 -18.28
C ASP A 203 -4.87 0.44 -18.19
N THR A 204 -5.96 -0.22 -17.80
CA THR A 204 -7.25 0.43 -17.60
C THR A 204 -7.32 0.98 -16.18
N GLU A 205 -7.51 2.29 -16.06
CA GLU A 205 -7.75 2.95 -14.78
C GLU A 205 -9.00 3.81 -14.90
N TYR A 206 -9.78 3.86 -13.82
CA TYR A 206 -10.82 4.87 -13.65
C TYR A 206 -10.27 5.95 -12.71
N ARG A 207 -10.23 7.20 -13.17
CA ARG A 207 -9.82 8.36 -12.38
C ARG A 207 -10.93 9.40 -12.41
N ALA A 208 -11.24 9.96 -11.24
CA ALA A 208 -12.21 11.02 -11.09
C ALA A 208 -11.87 11.86 -9.86
N THR A 209 -12.31 13.12 -9.87
CA THR A 209 -12.51 13.89 -8.63
C THR A 209 -13.68 13.30 -7.84
N ALA A 210 -13.76 13.55 -6.53
CA ALA A 210 -14.88 13.08 -5.72
C ALA A 210 -16.22 13.63 -6.24
N ALA A 211 -16.27 14.89 -6.70
CA ALA A 211 -17.48 15.46 -7.28
C ALA A 211 -17.90 14.77 -8.59
N GLU A 212 -16.96 14.36 -9.44
CA GLU A 212 -17.27 13.55 -10.63
C GLU A 212 -17.71 12.14 -10.26
N PHE A 213 -17.07 11.57 -9.24
CA PHE A 213 -17.36 10.26 -8.73
C PHE A 213 -18.76 10.18 -8.13
N ASP A 214 -19.13 11.13 -7.26
CA ASP A 214 -20.45 11.25 -6.63
C ASP A 214 -21.58 11.36 -7.68
N ARG A 215 -21.36 12.13 -8.75
CA ARG A 215 -22.33 12.19 -9.86
C ARG A 215 -22.55 10.84 -10.56
N ALA A 216 -21.51 10.01 -10.65
CA ALA A 216 -21.60 8.70 -11.28
C ALA A 216 -22.11 7.61 -10.32
N PHE A 217 -21.73 7.70 -9.05
CA PHE A 217 -21.94 6.69 -8.01
C PHE A 217 -22.33 7.36 -6.68
N PRO A 218 -23.53 7.98 -6.61
CA PRO A 218 -23.94 8.81 -5.46
C PRO A 218 -24.20 8.02 -4.18
N ALA A 219 -24.19 6.69 -4.23
CA ALA A 219 -24.32 5.84 -3.04
C ALA A 219 -22.95 5.49 -2.41
N PHE A 220 -21.85 5.81 -3.10
CA PHE A 220 -20.52 5.39 -2.65
C PHE A 220 -19.91 6.33 -1.61
N LEU A 221 -20.15 7.63 -1.70
CA LEU A 221 -19.64 8.63 -0.76
C LEU A 221 -20.54 9.85 -0.75
N ASP A 222 -20.44 10.65 0.31
CA ASP A 222 -20.97 12.00 0.40
C ASP A 222 -19.85 13.01 0.16
N LEU A 223 -20.18 14.15 -0.43
CA LEU A 223 -19.24 15.26 -0.56
C LEU A 223 -19.15 16.03 0.76
N SER A 224 -17.94 16.35 1.21
CA SER A 224 -17.79 17.24 2.37
C SER A 224 -18.35 18.61 2.03
N THR A 225 -19.27 19.12 2.86
CA THR A 225 -19.76 20.49 2.76
C THR A 225 -18.75 21.50 3.28
N ASP A 226 -17.78 21.01 4.06
CA ASP A 226 -16.71 21.81 4.63
C ASP A 226 -15.56 21.91 3.61
N ARG A 227 -15.34 23.14 3.11
CA ARG A 227 -14.06 23.54 2.53
C ARG A 227 -12.98 23.37 3.61
N PRO A 228 -11.73 23.00 3.28
CA PRO A 228 -10.63 23.31 4.17
C PRO A 228 -10.55 24.81 4.39
N ALA A 229 -10.24 25.19 5.64
CA ALA A 229 -9.73 26.51 5.94
C ALA A 229 -8.48 26.79 5.10
N ASP A 230 -8.43 28.02 4.57
CA ASP A 230 -7.35 28.57 3.76
C ASP A 230 -5.95 28.44 4.39
#